data_AF-A0A967LJ28-F1
#
_entry.id   AF-A0A967LJ28-F1
#
_cell.length_a   1.000
_cell.length_b   1.000
_cell.length_c   1.000
_cell.angle_alpha   90.00
_cell.angle_beta   90.00
_cell.angle_gamma   90.00
#
_symmetry.space_group_name_H-M   'P 1'
#
loop_
_entity.id
_entity.type
_entity.pdbx_description
1 polymer ?
#
loop_
_entity_poly.entity_id
_entity_poly.type
_entity_poly.pdbx_seq_one_letter_code
_entity_poly.pdbx_strand_id
1 'polypeptide(L)'
;MTRFKQLPALALPLFLAGCAALQPEASPERDAALRLEQGLAALEAGHYRESFDDLAWVYSNCTGHEASVHALAALAALELDPRNDAARPDVGVDMLGRLLQNPTPPRWLRPMLEIAYLESLALGAAPTATTRAGADEAPGSGPGPGPERADRSLPAWSHPAGTEQAAVRCGPSVGASDGSAPALPELPGPTMWSLLVRAEAAQDSLAVRADSLQAQLDRTAQQLRETREELERIRKTLKP
;
A
#
# COMPACT_ATOMS: atom_id res chain seq x y z
N MET A 1 68.01 -10.47 62.15
CA MET A 1 66.91 -10.16 63.09
C MET A 1 66.52 -8.70 62.95
N THR A 2 65.55 -8.36 62.10
CA THR A 2 64.94 -7.01 62.07
C THR A 2 63.59 -7.05 61.35
N ARG A 3 62.54 -7.14 62.20
CA ARG A 3 61.16 -6.62 62.09
C ARG A 3 60.56 -6.35 60.70
N PHE A 4 59.65 -7.25 60.30
CA PHE A 4 58.56 -7.03 59.35
C PHE A 4 57.65 -5.90 59.85
N LYS A 5 57.59 -4.77 59.13
CA LYS A 5 56.58 -3.73 59.32
C LYS A 5 55.41 -4.02 58.38
N GLN A 6 54.27 -4.35 58.98
CA GLN A 6 52.97 -4.38 58.32
C GLN A 6 52.65 -2.98 57.76
N LEU A 7 52.31 -2.91 56.48
CA LEU A 7 51.63 -1.77 55.87
C LEU A 7 50.26 -2.24 55.34
N PRO A 8 49.23 -1.40 55.51
CA PRO A 8 47.84 -1.82 55.57
C PRO A 8 47.25 -2.09 54.19
N ALA A 9 46.32 -3.06 54.18
CA ALA A 9 45.39 -3.35 53.11
C ALA A 9 44.67 -2.06 52.67
N LEU A 10 45.04 -1.55 51.50
CA LEU A 10 44.32 -0.50 50.81
C LEU A 10 43.17 -1.17 50.05
N ALA A 11 42.08 -1.39 50.77
CA ALA A 11 40.80 -1.79 50.21
C ALA A 11 40.30 -0.64 49.34
N LEU A 12 40.40 -0.80 48.02
CA LEU A 12 39.71 0.03 47.05
C LEU A 12 38.22 -0.38 47.08
N PRO A 13 37.29 0.44 47.58
CA PRO A 13 35.88 0.11 47.44
C PRO A 13 35.50 0.32 45.98
N LEU A 14 35.18 -0.80 45.31
CA LEU A 14 34.38 -0.83 44.09
C LEU A 14 33.07 -0.06 44.33
N PHE A 15 33.07 1.24 44.07
CA PHE A 15 31.85 2.00 43.79
C PHE A 15 31.58 1.91 42.28
N LEU A 16 31.31 0.69 41.79
CA LEU A 16 30.44 0.50 40.64
C LEU A 16 29.00 0.62 41.15
N ALA A 17 28.65 1.79 41.68
CA ALA A 17 27.26 2.21 41.74
C ALA A 17 26.88 2.46 40.28
N GLY A 18 26.50 1.38 39.62
CA GLY A 18 26.02 1.39 38.26
C GLY A 18 24.93 2.44 38.18
N CYS A 19 25.18 3.46 37.37
CA CYS A 19 24.12 4.14 36.66
C CYS A 19 23.41 3.07 35.83
N ALA A 20 22.52 2.31 36.45
CA ALA A 20 21.31 1.86 35.79
C ALA A 20 20.58 3.16 35.44
N ALA A 21 21.06 3.81 34.39
CA ALA A 21 20.27 4.78 33.66
C ALA A 21 18.99 4.00 33.38
N LEU A 22 17.91 4.41 34.04
CA LEU A 22 16.56 4.09 33.60
C LEU A 22 16.60 4.38 32.11
N GLN A 23 16.75 3.33 31.29
CA GLN A 23 16.50 3.48 29.88
C GLN A 23 15.05 3.92 29.85
N PRO A 24 14.76 5.13 29.37
CA PRO A 24 13.37 5.54 29.24
C PRO A 24 12.70 4.42 28.45
N GLU A 25 11.70 3.76 29.04
CA GLU A 25 10.92 2.75 28.34
C GLU A 25 10.57 3.37 26.98
N ALA A 26 11.02 2.70 25.91
CA ALA A 26 10.82 3.22 24.57
C ALA A 26 9.32 3.50 24.44
N SER A 27 8.98 4.70 23.98
CA SER A 27 7.58 5.01 23.77
C SER A 27 7.05 3.99 22.75
N PRO A 28 5.85 3.44 22.97
CA PRO A 28 5.33 2.40 22.09
C PRO A 28 5.13 2.84 20.64
N GLU A 29 4.97 4.14 20.44
CA GLU A 29 4.96 4.77 19.13
C GLU A 29 6.31 4.61 18.40
N ARG A 30 7.43 4.70 19.13
CA ARG A 30 8.76 4.48 18.55
C ARG A 30 8.96 3.03 18.14
N ASP A 31 8.45 2.10 18.95
CA ASP A 31 8.51 0.67 18.63
C ASP A 31 7.64 0.32 17.42
N ALA A 32 6.48 0.95 17.28
CA ALA A 32 5.60 0.76 16.14
C ALA A 32 6.18 1.30 14.82
N ALA A 33 6.76 2.51 14.84
CA ALA A 33 7.42 3.07 13.66
C ALA A 33 8.60 2.20 13.24
N LEU A 34 9.44 1.76 14.21
CA LEU A 34 10.56 0.88 13.94
C LEU A 34 10.12 -0.46 13.35
N ARG A 35 9.10 -1.10 13.93
CA ARG A 35 8.56 -2.37 13.40
C ARG A 35 7.91 -2.21 12.03
N LEU A 36 7.24 -1.09 11.78
CA LEU A 36 6.69 -0.79 10.46
C LEU A 36 7.82 -0.69 9.42
N GLU A 37 8.89 0.05 9.72
CA GLU A 37 10.07 0.16 8.86
C GLU A 37 10.75 -1.20 8.64
N GLN A 38 10.93 -2.00 9.71
CA GLN A 38 11.49 -3.36 9.62
C GLN A 38 10.62 -4.28 8.76
N GLY A 39 9.31 -4.28 8.96
CA GLY A 39 8.38 -5.07 8.19
C GLY A 39 8.37 -4.70 6.70
N LEU A 40 8.47 -3.41 6.38
CA LEU A 40 8.58 -2.93 4.99
C LEU A 40 9.94 -3.29 4.37
N ALA A 41 11.04 -3.13 5.10
CA ALA A 41 12.37 -3.53 4.62
C ALA A 41 12.46 -5.05 4.37
N ALA A 42 11.86 -5.86 5.24
CA ALA A 42 11.75 -7.31 5.05
C ALA A 42 10.91 -7.66 3.80
N LEU A 43 9.83 -6.92 3.52
CA LEU A 43 9.03 -7.11 2.31
C LEU A 43 9.85 -6.84 1.05
N GLU A 44 10.61 -5.75 1.02
CA GLU A 44 11.50 -5.39 -0.10
C GLU A 44 12.59 -6.44 -0.34
N ALA A 45 13.09 -7.06 0.73
CA ALA A 45 14.06 -8.15 0.67
C ALA A 45 13.45 -9.52 0.28
N GLY A 46 12.12 -9.61 0.12
CA GLY A 46 11.42 -10.87 -0.17
C GLY A 46 11.28 -11.79 1.05
N HIS A 47 11.51 -11.29 2.26
CA HIS A 47 11.34 -12.01 3.52
C HIS A 47 9.88 -11.93 4.00
N TYR A 48 8.96 -12.52 3.23
CA TYR A 48 7.52 -12.36 3.42
C TYR A 48 7.02 -12.73 4.82
N ARG A 49 7.56 -13.79 5.44
CA ARG A 49 7.12 -14.22 6.77
C ARG A 49 7.54 -13.23 7.86
N GLU A 50 8.77 -12.76 7.83
CA GLU A 50 9.30 -11.77 8.77
C GLU A 50 8.53 -10.44 8.62
N SER A 51 8.32 -10.01 7.37
CA SER A 51 7.49 -8.84 7.05
C SER A 51 6.08 -8.95 7.64
N PHE A 52 5.41 -10.09 7.42
CA PHE A 52 4.07 -10.33 7.95
C PHE A 52 4.03 -10.21 9.47
N ASP A 53 4.97 -10.83 10.19
CA ASP A 53 4.98 -10.85 11.65
C ASP A 53 5.10 -9.43 12.24
N ASP A 54 5.97 -8.59 11.67
CA ASP A 54 6.13 -7.20 12.12
C ASP A 54 4.94 -6.30 11.74
N LEU A 55 4.45 -6.39 10.50
CA LEU A 55 3.31 -5.60 10.05
C LEU A 55 2.02 -5.99 10.79
N ALA A 56 1.80 -7.28 11.03
CA ALA A 56 0.66 -7.76 11.82
C ALA A 56 0.70 -7.24 13.25
N TRP A 57 1.89 -7.20 13.87
CA TRP A 57 2.07 -6.60 15.19
C TRP A 57 1.71 -5.11 15.19
N VAL A 58 2.18 -4.33 14.21
CA VAL A 58 1.86 -2.89 14.13
C VAL A 58 0.36 -2.67 13.96
N TYR A 59 -0.28 -3.45 13.09
CA TYR A 59 -1.72 -3.38 12.87
C TYR A 59 -2.53 -3.69 14.14
N SER A 60 -2.16 -4.76 14.87
CA SER A 60 -2.88 -5.19 16.07
C SER A 60 -2.68 -4.27 17.28
N ASN A 61 -1.52 -3.61 17.38
CA ASN A 61 -1.16 -2.82 18.57
C ASN A 61 -1.39 -1.30 18.41
N CYS A 62 -1.48 -0.78 17.19
CA CYS A 62 -1.66 0.65 16.93
C CYS A 62 -3.02 1.02 16.30
N THR A 63 -4.12 0.42 16.77
CA THR A 63 -5.46 0.70 16.23
C THR A 63 -5.80 2.20 16.25
N GLY A 64 -6.26 2.72 15.11
CA GLY A 64 -6.61 4.14 14.96
C GLY A 64 -5.44 5.08 14.70
N HIS A 65 -4.21 4.55 14.62
CA HIS A 65 -3.02 5.30 14.22
C HIS A 65 -2.74 5.15 12.72
N GLU A 66 -2.11 6.16 12.10
CA GLU A 66 -1.71 6.12 10.68
C GLU A 66 -0.83 4.90 10.35
N ALA A 67 0.07 4.55 11.28
CA ALA A 67 0.92 3.36 11.19
C ALA A 67 0.13 2.05 11.00
N SER A 68 -1.05 1.91 11.62
CA SER A 68 -1.90 0.73 11.43
C SER A 68 -2.54 0.68 10.06
N VAL A 69 -2.85 1.83 9.47
CA VAL A 69 -3.38 1.93 8.09
C VAL A 69 -2.29 1.50 7.10
N HIS A 70 -1.06 2.00 7.26
CA HIS A 70 0.08 1.59 6.45
C HIS A 70 0.40 0.10 6.60
N ALA A 71 0.41 -0.40 7.83
CA ALA A 71 0.63 -1.82 8.10
C ALA A 71 -0.42 -2.70 7.43
N LEU A 72 -1.71 -2.35 7.54
CA LEU A 72 -2.79 -3.10 6.89
C LEU A 72 -2.70 -3.05 5.37
N ALA A 73 -2.33 -1.90 4.78
CA ALA A 73 -2.13 -1.78 3.35
C ALA A 73 -0.96 -2.65 2.85
N ALA A 74 0.14 -2.68 3.60
CA ALA A 74 1.28 -3.53 3.30
C ALA A 74 0.96 -5.03 3.46
N LEU A 75 0.20 -5.41 4.49
CA LEU A 75 -0.30 -6.78 4.65
C LEU A 75 -1.20 -7.19 3.49
N ALA A 76 -2.10 -6.30 3.04
CA ALA A 76 -2.93 -6.58 1.88
C ALA A 76 -2.09 -6.80 0.61
N ALA A 77 -1.09 -5.94 0.38
CA ALA A 77 -0.15 -6.11 -0.74
C ALA A 77 0.64 -7.43 -0.65
N LEU A 78 1.06 -7.83 0.55
CA LEU A 78 1.77 -9.10 0.80
C LEU A 78 0.91 -10.32 0.50
N GLU A 79 -0.39 -10.28 0.83
CA GLU A 79 -1.36 -11.35 0.53
C GLU A 79 -1.73 -11.42 -0.95
N LEU A 80 -1.53 -10.34 -1.70
CA LEU A 80 -1.78 -10.24 -3.15
C LEU A 80 -0.53 -10.50 -4.01
N ASP A 81 0.67 -10.54 -3.42
CA ASP A 81 1.92 -10.70 -4.17
C ASP A 81 2.07 -12.12 -4.72
N PRO A 82 2.07 -12.34 -6.05
CA PRO A 82 2.21 -13.67 -6.65
C PRO A 82 3.58 -14.32 -6.41
N ARG A 83 4.57 -13.55 -5.94
CA ARG A 83 5.90 -14.07 -5.57
C ARG A 83 5.94 -14.67 -4.17
N ASN A 84 4.91 -14.42 -3.35
CA ASN A 84 4.77 -15.00 -2.03
C ASN A 84 4.03 -16.35 -2.14
N ASP A 85 4.73 -17.47 -1.92
CA ASP A 85 4.14 -18.81 -1.96
C ASP A 85 3.00 -19.01 -0.95
N ALA A 86 2.94 -18.18 0.08
CA ALA A 86 1.88 -18.19 1.10
C ALA A 86 0.75 -17.18 0.80
N ALA A 87 0.75 -16.52 -0.36
CA ALA A 87 -0.25 -15.52 -0.73
C ALA A 87 -1.68 -16.09 -0.72
N ARG A 88 -2.63 -15.27 -0.26
CA ARG A 88 -4.05 -15.60 -0.22
C ARG A 88 -4.83 -14.41 -0.78
N PRO A 89 -5.04 -14.35 -2.10
CA PRO A 89 -5.63 -13.19 -2.74
C PRO A 89 -6.99 -12.78 -2.15
N ASP A 90 -7.82 -13.75 -1.76
CA ASP A 90 -9.11 -13.53 -1.09
C ASP A 90 -8.95 -12.70 0.21
N VAL A 91 -7.93 -13.02 1.03
CA VAL A 91 -7.62 -12.32 2.28
C VAL A 91 -7.12 -10.90 1.99
N GLY A 92 -6.27 -10.74 0.98
CA GLY A 92 -5.79 -9.43 0.56
C GLY A 92 -6.92 -8.50 0.12
N VAL A 93 -7.87 -9.01 -0.67
CA VAL A 93 -9.08 -8.27 -1.08
C VAL A 93 -9.92 -7.84 0.11
N ASP A 94 -10.12 -8.71 1.10
CA ASP A 94 -10.86 -8.32 2.29
C ASP A 94 -10.16 -7.24 3.10
N MET A 95 -8.83 -7.31 3.22
CA MET A 95 -8.04 -6.26 3.87
C MET A 95 -8.18 -4.91 3.14
N LEU A 96 -8.14 -4.91 1.80
CA LEU A 96 -8.40 -3.72 0.99
C LEU A 96 -9.83 -3.18 1.17
N GLY A 97 -10.83 -4.07 1.18
CA GLY A 97 -12.22 -3.69 1.44
C GLY A 97 -12.38 -3.01 2.80
N ARG A 98 -11.76 -3.55 3.86
CA ARG A 98 -11.76 -2.93 5.20
C ARG A 98 -11.08 -1.56 5.20
N LEU A 99 -9.97 -1.40 4.47
CA LEU A 99 -9.30 -0.10 4.33
C LEU A 99 -10.15 0.94 3.60
N LEU A 100 -10.91 0.53 2.57
CA LEU A 100 -11.80 1.43 1.82
C LEU A 100 -13.04 1.86 2.63
N GLN A 101 -13.51 1.00 3.54
CA GLN A 101 -14.61 1.30 4.47
C GLN A 101 -14.15 2.18 5.64
N ASN A 102 -12.87 2.16 5.97
CA ASN A 102 -12.32 3.04 7.00
C ASN A 102 -12.39 4.51 6.51
N PRO A 103 -12.93 5.46 7.29
CA PRO A 103 -13.02 6.87 6.87
C PRO A 103 -11.66 7.60 6.88
N THR A 104 -10.62 6.98 7.43
CA THR A 104 -9.34 7.64 7.74
C THR A 104 -8.16 7.38 6.77
N PRO A 105 -8.23 6.65 5.63
CA PRO A 105 -7.06 6.51 4.78
C PRO A 105 -6.66 7.88 4.23
N PRO A 106 -5.34 8.17 4.13
CA PRO A 106 -4.88 9.39 3.48
C PRO A 106 -5.52 9.56 2.10
N ARG A 107 -5.93 10.79 1.75
CA ARG A 107 -6.65 11.05 0.49
C ARG A 107 -5.91 10.55 -0.76
N TRP A 108 -4.58 10.56 -0.72
CA TRP A 108 -3.73 10.08 -1.81
C TRP A 108 -3.66 8.55 -1.91
N LEU A 109 -3.91 7.83 -0.81
CA LEU A 109 -3.85 6.36 -0.76
C LEU A 109 -5.12 5.71 -1.29
N ARG A 110 -6.27 6.37 -1.12
CA ARG A 110 -7.58 5.84 -1.50
C ARG A 110 -7.67 5.36 -2.96
N PRO A 111 -7.25 6.14 -3.99
CA PRO A 111 -7.31 5.66 -5.38
C PRO A 111 -6.47 4.39 -5.61
N MET A 112 -5.34 4.24 -4.92
CA MET A 112 -4.50 3.04 -5.05
C MET A 112 -5.17 1.82 -4.42
N LEU A 113 -5.83 1.98 -3.27
CA LEU A 113 -6.60 0.91 -2.63
C LEU A 113 -7.79 0.49 -3.50
N GLU A 114 -8.50 1.45 -4.12
CA GLU A 114 -9.62 1.18 -5.04
C GLU A 114 -9.15 0.38 -6.26
N ILE A 115 -8.05 0.80 -6.90
CA ILE A 115 -7.47 0.08 -8.04
C ILE A 115 -7.04 -1.34 -7.64
N ALA A 116 -6.30 -1.48 -6.54
CA ALA A 116 -5.83 -2.78 -6.07
C ALA A 116 -7.00 -3.72 -5.73
N TYR A 117 -8.08 -3.19 -5.14
CA TYR A 117 -9.28 -3.96 -4.81
C TYR A 117 -9.97 -4.46 -6.07
N LEU A 118 -10.23 -3.57 -7.03
CA LEU A 118 -10.91 -3.92 -8.29
C LEU A 118 -10.09 -4.87 -9.15
N GLU A 119 -8.77 -4.68 -9.25
CA GLU A 119 -7.88 -5.58 -9.99
C GLU A 119 -7.85 -6.97 -9.37
N SER A 120 -7.80 -7.05 -8.05
CA SER A 120 -7.82 -8.34 -7.36
C SER A 120 -9.14 -9.09 -7.58
N LEU A 121 -10.27 -8.38 -7.58
CA LEU A 121 -11.56 -8.96 -7.98
C LEU A 121 -11.55 -9.44 -9.44
N ALA A 122 -10.95 -8.67 -10.35
CA ALA A 122 -10.83 -9.05 -11.76
C ALA A 122 -9.98 -10.31 -11.97
N LEU A 123 -8.96 -10.51 -11.12
CA LEU A 123 -8.12 -11.71 -11.09
C LEU A 123 -8.80 -12.93 -10.43
N GLY A 124 -10.03 -12.78 -9.96
CA GLY A 124 -10.84 -13.87 -9.40
C GLY A 124 -10.72 -14.05 -7.89
N ALA A 125 -10.06 -13.13 -7.18
CA ALA A 125 -10.12 -13.13 -5.72
C ALA A 125 -11.55 -12.81 -5.26
N ALA A 126 -12.04 -13.57 -4.29
CA ALA A 126 -13.38 -13.44 -3.74
C ALA A 126 -13.32 -12.87 -2.33
N PRO A 127 -13.96 -11.72 -2.04
CA PRO A 127 -14.04 -11.21 -0.67
C PRO A 127 -14.81 -12.21 0.19
N THR A 128 -14.31 -12.51 1.39
CA THR A 128 -15.05 -13.37 2.33
C THR A 128 -16.36 -12.70 2.72
N ALA A 129 -17.41 -13.52 2.91
CA ALA A 129 -18.78 -13.07 3.09
C ALA A 129 -18.98 -12.04 4.22
N THR A 130 -18.05 -11.95 5.19
CA THR A 130 -18.03 -10.91 6.21
C THR A 130 -18.07 -9.49 5.65
N THR A 131 -17.55 -9.26 4.44
CA THR A 131 -17.57 -7.93 3.79
C THR A 131 -18.91 -7.66 3.07
N ARG A 132 -19.66 -8.70 2.67
CA ARG A 132 -20.95 -8.57 1.95
C ARG A 132 -22.15 -8.33 2.85
N ALA A 133 -22.07 -8.61 4.15
CA ALA A 133 -23.22 -8.55 5.07
C ALA A 133 -23.83 -7.15 5.28
N GLY A 134 -23.28 -6.09 4.65
CA GLY A 134 -23.87 -4.74 4.65
C GLY A 134 -24.71 -4.39 3.42
N ALA A 135 -24.72 -5.22 2.37
CA ALA A 135 -25.42 -4.95 1.11
C ALA A 135 -26.39 -6.11 0.81
N ASP A 136 -27.67 -5.90 1.11
CA ASP A 136 -28.82 -6.72 0.72
C ASP A 136 -28.73 -8.23 1.02
N GLU A 137 -29.08 -8.58 2.26
CA GLU A 137 -29.47 -9.95 2.61
C GLU A 137 -30.86 -10.25 2.03
N ALA A 138 -30.91 -10.72 0.78
CA ALA A 138 -32.06 -11.47 0.26
C ALA A 138 -31.92 -12.95 0.68
N PRO A 139 -32.92 -13.55 1.35
CA PRO A 139 -32.82 -14.91 1.85
C PRO A 139 -33.03 -15.92 0.71
N GLY A 140 -31.99 -16.69 0.34
CA GLY A 140 -32.08 -17.64 -0.78
C GLY A 140 -30.98 -18.70 -0.82
N SER A 141 -31.09 -19.70 0.07
CA SER A 141 -30.86 -21.14 -0.14
C SER A 141 -29.64 -21.68 -0.93
N GLY A 142 -28.80 -22.48 -0.25
CA GLY A 142 -28.19 -23.68 -0.85
C GLY A 142 -26.86 -24.15 -0.23
N PRO A 143 -26.80 -25.31 0.46
CA PRO A 143 -25.55 -25.89 0.95
C PRO A 143 -24.90 -26.75 -0.14
N GLY A 144 -23.80 -26.27 -0.72
CA GLY A 144 -22.90 -27.07 -1.55
C GLY A 144 -21.69 -27.54 -0.75
N PRO A 145 -21.38 -28.85 -0.69
CA PRO A 145 -20.18 -29.34 -0.02
C PRO A 145 -18.97 -29.12 -0.94
N GLY A 146 -18.15 -28.12 -0.60
CA GLY A 146 -16.86 -27.83 -1.25
C GLY A 146 -15.67 -28.35 -0.45
N PRO A 147 -14.54 -28.63 -1.11
CA PRO A 147 -13.50 -29.53 -0.62
C PRO A 147 -12.74 -28.98 0.58
N GLU A 148 -12.43 -29.92 1.45
CA GLU A 148 -11.58 -29.90 2.65
C GLU A 148 -10.27 -29.11 2.40
N ARG A 149 -10.33 -27.78 2.52
CA ARG A 149 -9.17 -26.89 2.46
C ARG A 149 -8.53 -26.94 3.85
N ALA A 150 -7.33 -27.51 3.91
CA ALA A 150 -6.58 -27.77 5.14
C ALA A 150 -6.71 -26.62 6.14
N ASP A 151 -7.20 -26.99 7.32
CA ASP A 151 -7.56 -26.14 8.45
C ASP A 151 -6.33 -25.44 9.05
N ARG A 152 -5.77 -24.48 8.32
CA ARG A 152 -5.07 -23.35 8.92
C ARG A 152 -6.13 -22.32 9.23
N SER A 153 -6.90 -22.59 10.29
CA SER A 153 -7.76 -21.60 10.91
C SER A 153 -6.86 -20.39 11.19
N LEU A 154 -7.07 -19.34 10.41
CA LEU A 154 -6.48 -18.04 10.68
C LEU A 154 -6.70 -17.75 12.18
N PRO A 155 -5.73 -17.19 12.92
CA PRO A 155 -6.10 -16.50 14.14
C PRO A 155 -7.22 -15.56 13.73
N ALA A 156 -8.40 -15.73 14.31
CA ALA A 156 -9.54 -14.93 13.94
C ALA A 156 -9.07 -13.49 14.07
N TRP A 157 -8.97 -12.78 12.95
CA TRP A 157 -8.82 -11.33 12.92
C TRP A 157 -10.14 -10.68 13.37
N SER A 158 -10.86 -11.34 14.28
CA SER A 158 -11.83 -10.76 15.16
C SER A 158 -11.10 -9.64 15.86
N HIS A 159 -11.53 -8.42 15.58
CA HIS A 159 -11.27 -7.27 16.43
C HIS A 159 -11.29 -7.75 17.89
N PRO A 160 -10.29 -7.41 18.72
CA PRO A 160 -10.36 -7.74 20.13
C PRO A 160 -11.63 -7.10 20.69
N ALA A 161 -12.69 -7.89 20.84
CA ALA A 161 -13.93 -7.47 21.42
C ALA A 161 -13.69 -7.26 22.90
N GLY A 162 -13.31 -6.03 23.27
CA GLY A 162 -13.46 -5.50 24.62
C GLY A 162 -12.79 -6.30 25.74
N THR A 163 -11.48 -6.52 25.69
CA THR A 163 -10.72 -6.81 26.91
C THR A 163 -9.81 -5.63 27.21
N GLU A 164 -10.10 -4.92 28.30
CA GLU A 164 -9.38 -3.75 28.84
C GLU A 164 -7.94 -4.05 29.32
N GLN A 165 -7.28 -5.10 28.81
CA GLN A 165 -5.90 -5.41 29.15
C GLN A 165 -4.95 -4.48 28.40
N ALA A 166 -4.59 -3.39 29.09
CA ALA A 166 -3.37 -2.60 28.93
C ALA A 166 -2.86 -2.53 27.47
N ALA A 167 -3.72 -2.08 26.56
CA ALA A 167 -3.28 -1.70 25.23
C ALA A 167 -2.26 -0.59 25.42
N VAL A 168 -1.02 -0.91 25.13
CA VAL A 168 0.08 0.02 24.96
C VAL A 168 -0.31 0.90 23.76
N ARG A 169 -1.08 1.95 24.03
CA ARG A 169 -1.74 2.76 22.99
C ARG A 169 -0.69 3.64 22.32
N CYS A 170 -0.54 3.45 21.01
CA CYS A 170 0.20 4.36 20.16
C CYS A 170 -0.55 5.71 20.10
N GLY A 171 -0.22 6.63 21.00
CA GLY A 171 -0.58 8.05 20.93
C GLY A 171 -2.06 8.44 21.03
N PRO A 172 -2.38 9.75 21.02
CA PRO A 172 -3.74 10.25 21.11
C PRO A 172 -4.52 9.95 19.82
N SER A 173 -5.61 9.20 19.94
CA SER A 173 -6.54 8.89 18.86
C SER A 173 -7.14 10.17 18.27
N VAL A 174 -6.92 10.42 16.98
CA VAL A 174 -7.62 11.48 16.26
C VAL A 174 -9.10 11.10 16.19
N GLY A 175 -9.96 12.01 16.64
CA GLY A 175 -11.38 11.75 16.93
C GLY A 175 -12.10 10.93 15.86
N ALA A 176 -12.74 9.85 16.29
CA ALA A 176 -13.66 9.07 15.48
C ALA A 176 -14.79 9.98 15.00
N SER A 177 -14.85 10.27 13.71
CA SER A 177 -16.00 10.94 13.12
C SER A 177 -17.14 9.95 12.99
N ASP A 178 -18.33 10.31 13.46
CA ASP A 178 -19.60 9.60 13.18
C ASP A 178 -19.94 9.73 11.68
N GLY A 179 -19.22 8.98 10.86
CA GLY A 179 -19.36 8.95 9.42
C GLY A 179 -19.96 7.62 8.99
N SER A 180 -21.14 7.67 8.39
CA SER A 180 -21.72 6.55 7.63
C SER A 180 -20.63 5.94 6.75
N ALA A 181 -20.32 4.66 6.93
CA ALA A 181 -19.26 3.99 6.17
C ALA A 181 -19.56 4.14 4.67
N PRO A 182 -18.61 4.64 3.86
CA PRO A 182 -18.82 4.76 2.42
C PRO A 182 -19.07 3.35 1.85
N ALA A 183 -20.08 3.23 0.98
CA ALA A 183 -20.32 2.00 0.24
C ALA A 183 -19.04 1.62 -0.53
N LEU A 184 -18.70 0.33 -0.53
CA LEU A 184 -17.58 -0.16 -1.33
C LEU A 184 -17.85 0.17 -2.80
N PRO A 185 -16.81 0.54 -3.57
CA PRO A 185 -16.95 0.69 -5.01
C PRO A 185 -17.36 -0.67 -5.59
N GLU A 186 -18.62 -0.78 -5.99
CA GLU A 186 -19.05 -1.82 -6.89
C GLU A 186 -18.41 -1.56 -8.25
N LEU A 187 -17.98 -2.60 -8.96
CA LEU A 187 -17.44 -2.49 -10.33
C LEU A 187 -18.47 -1.77 -11.22
N PRO A 188 -18.29 -0.47 -11.57
CA PRO A 188 -19.27 0.25 -12.35
C PRO A 188 -18.80 0.30 -13.80
N GLY A 189 -19.50 -0.39 -14.69
CA GLY A 189 -19.32 -0.21 -16.13
C GLY A 189 -18.09 -0.90 -16.72
N PRO A 190 -17.66 -0.45 -17.91
CA PRO A 190 -16.86 -1.26 -18.84
C PRO A 190 -15.50 -1.60 -18.20
N THR A 191 -15.10 -2.88 -18.32
CA THR A 191 -13.96 -3.46 -17.59
C THR A 191 -12.68 -2.62 -17.74
N MET A 192 -11.76 -2.63 -16.77
CA MET A 192 -10.49 -1.89 -16.89
C MET A 192 -9.74 -2.25 -18.18
N TRP A 193 -9.84 -3.52 -18.62
CA TRP A 193 -9.39 -3.96 -19.94
C TRP A 193 -9.98 -3.15 -21.10
N SER A 194 -11.28 -2.86 -21.07
CA SER A 194 -11.91 -2.02 -22.08
C SER A 194 -11.44 -0.56 -22.04
N LEU A 195 -11.04 -0.05 -20.87
CA LEU A 195 -10.41 1.26 -20.75
C LEU A 195 -8.98 1.25 -21.30
N LEU A 196 -8.22 0.18 -21.05
CA LEU A 196 -6.87 -0.02 -21.61
C LEU A 196 -6.92 -0.10 -23.13
N VAL A 197 -7.78 -0.96 -23.69
CA VAL A 197 -8.00 -1.09 -25.13
C VAL A 197 -8.43 0.25 -25.75
N ARG A 198 -9.27 1.02 -25.05
CA ARG A 198 -9.67 2.35 -25.50
C ARG A 198 -8.51 3.36 -25.46
N ALA A 199 -7.64 3.26 -24.45
CA ALA A 199 -6.46 4.11 -24.32
C ALA A 199 -5.42 3.80 -25.41
N GLU A 200 -5.18 2.52 -25.70
CA GLU A 200 -4.31 2.07 -26.79
C GLU A 200 -4.84 2.55 -28.16
N ALA A 201 -6.14 2.35 -28.42
CA ALA A 201 -6.77 2.85 -29.64
C ALA A 201 -6.69 4.39 -29.76
N ALA A 202 -6.77 5.11 -28.64
CA ALA A 202 -6.60 6.55 -28.62
C ALA A 202 -5.14 6.94 -28.95
N GLN A 203 -4.15 6.22 -28.42
CA GLN A 203 -2.74 6.43 -28.72
C GLN A 203 -2.42 6.21 -30.19
N ASP A 204 -2.94 5.13 -30.80
CA ASP A 204 -2.79 4.86 -32.23
C ASP A 204 -3.43 5.97 -33.07
N SER A 205 -4.62 6.44 -32.69
CA SER A 205 -5.29 7.54 -33.39
C SER A 205 -4.51 8.86 -33.32
N LEU A 206 -3.81 9.11 -32.22
CA LEU A 206 -2.96 10.28 -32.05
C LEU A 206 -1.67 10.17 -32.88
N ALA A 207 -1.07 8.97 -32.96
CA ALA A 207 0.08 8.72 -33.81
C ALA A 207 -0.24 8.98 -35.29
N VAL A 208 -1.37 8.44 -35.78
CA VAL A 208 -1.84 8.69 -37.17
C VAL A 208 -2.10 10.18 -37.42
N ARG A 209 -2.66 10.90 -36.45
CA ARG A 209 -2.86 12.36 -36.57
C ARG A 209 -1.55 13.13 -36.60
N ALA A 210 -0.57 12.74 -35.78
CA ALA A 210 0.75 13.35 -35.77
C ALA A 210 1.45 13.19 -37.13
N ASP A 211 1.42 11.98 -37.70
CA ASP A 211 1.99 11.70 -39.02
C ASP A 211 1.30 12.49 -40.13
N SER A 212 -0.04 12.56 -40.09
CA SER A 212 -0.81 13.38 -41.03
C SER A 212 -0.46 14.86 -40.95
N LEU A 213 -0.30 15.41 -39.75
CA LEU A 213 0.08 16.81 -39.55
C LEU A 213 1.51 17.07 -40.02
N GLN A 214 2.44 16.14 -39.75
CA GLN A 214 3.81 16.24 -40.24
C GLN A 214 3.86 16.26 -41.78
N ALA A 215 3.11 15.37 -42.43
CA ALA A 215 2.99 15.35 -43.88
C ALA A 215 2.34 16.62 -44.48
N GLN A 216 1.51 17.33 -43.71
CA GLN A 216 0.98 18.64 -44.11
C GLN A 216 2.03 19.74 -43.96
N LEU A 217 2.82 19.72 -42.88
CA LEU A 217 3.92 20.66 -42.68
C LEU A 217 4.97 20.51 -43.79
N ASP A 218 5.33 19.30 -44.17
CA ASP A 218 6.32 19.05 -45.22
C ASP A 218 5.83 19.55 -46.59
N ARG A 219 4.54 19.34 -46.90
CA ARG A 219 3.90 19.85 -48.13
C ARG A 219 3.88 21.38 -48.18
N THR A 220 3.49 22.02 -47.09
CA THR A 220 3.46 23.49 -47.02
C THR A 220 4.88 24.09 -47.07
N ALA A 221 5.85 23.45 -46.42
CA ALA A 221 7.26 23.84 -46.52
C ALA A 221 7.80 23.72 -47.96
N GLN A 222 7.41 22.68 -48.70
CA GLN A 222 7.75 22.54 -50.11
C GLN A 222 7.14 23.66 -50.97
N GLN A 223 5.85 23.95 -50.80
CA GLN A 223 5.17 25.03 -51.52
C GLN A 223 5.84 26.39 -51.26
N LEU A 224 6.27 26.65 -50.02
CA LEU A 224 7.01 27.87 -49.69
C LEU A 224 8.39 27.95 -50.36
N ARG A 225 9.06 26.81 -50.59
CA ARG A 225 10.32 26.78 -51.36
C ARG A 225 10.07 27.08 -52.84
N GLU A 226 9.11 26.39 -53.45
CA GLU A 226 8.75 26.57 -54.86
C GLU A 226 8.34 28.02 -55.17
N THR A 227 7.45 28.60 -54.34
CA THR A 227 7.03 30.00 -54.50
C THR A 227 8.18 31.00 -54.32
N ARG A 228 9.13 30.75 -53.41
CA ARG A 228 10.33 31.58 -53.26
C ARG A 228 11.22 31.52 -54.49
N GLU A 229 11.43 30.33 -55.05
CA GLU A 229 12.21 30.16 -56.29
C GLU A 229 11.55 30.86 -57.48
N GLU A 230 10.22 30.78 -57.61
CA GLU A 230 9.47 31.51 -58.63
C GLU A 230 9.62 33.03 -58.49
N LEU A 231 9.48 33.55 -57.27
CA LEU A 231 9.67 34.98 -57.00
C LEU A 231 11.10 35.44 -57.34
N GLU A 232 12.13 34.62 -57.05
CA GLU A 232 13.49 34.93 -57.46
C GLU A 232 13.68 34.93 -58.97
N ARG A 233 13.06 33.98 -59.69
CA ARG A 233 13.06 33.97 -61.16
C ARG A 233 12.44 35.24 -61.73
N ILE A 234 11.25 35.62 -61.25
CA ILE A 234 10.56 36.85 -61.67
C ILE A 234 11.41 38.09 -61.37
N ARG A 235 12.02 38.15 -60.18
CA ARG A 235 12.91 39.25 -59.79
C ARG A 235 14.12 39.39 -60.71
N LYS A 236 14.72 38.29 -61.15
CA LYS A 236 15.84 38.29 -62.12
C LYS A 236 15.39 38.78 -63.50
N THR A 237 14.17 38.48 -63.93
CA THR A 237 13.64 38.95 -65.22
C THR A 237 13.25 40.43 -65.24
N LEU A 238 12.91 41.02 -64.10
CA LEU A 238 12.46 42.42 -63.98
C LEU A 238 13.57 43.44 -63.69
N LYS A 239 14.82 43.01 -63.48
CA LYS A 239 16.00 43.88 -63.37
C LYS A 239 16.82 43.83 -64.68
N PRO A 240 16.41 44.56 -65.74
CA PRO A 240 17.26 44.80 -66.90
C PRO A 240 18.41 45.78 -66.57
#